data_AF-A0A955I2L0-F1
#
_entry.id   AF-A0A955I2L0-F1
#
_cell.length_a   1.000
_cell.length_b   1.000
_cell.length_c   1.000
_cell.angle_alpha   90.00
_cell.angle_beta   90.00
_cell.angle_gamma   90.00
#
_symmetry.space_group_name_H-M   'P 1'
#
loop_
_entity.id
_entity.type
_entity.pdbx_description
1 polymer ?
#
loop_
_entity_poly.entity_id
_entity_poly.type
_entity_poly.pdbx_seq_one_letter_code
_entity_poly.pdbx_strand_id
1 'polypeptide(L)' 'FLPGYILNIDLDYWSEDLSYIPWSKSIARVRALFDHAGLITIATSPSFIPFSRAYKALEELLK' A
#
# COMPACT_ATOMS: atom_id res chain seq x y z
N PHE A 1 -4.04 -13.14 20.65
CA PHE A 1 -3.91 -11.75 20.18
C PHE A 1 -2.59 -11.65 19.45
N LEU A 2 -2.59 -11.25 18.17
CA LEU A 2 -1.35 -10.97 17.44
C LEU A 2 -0.74 -9.71 18.08
N PRO A 3 0.49 -9.74 18.62
CA PRO A 3 1.17 -8.53 19.03
C PRO A 3 1.42 -7.67 17.78
N GLY A 4 0.96 -6.42 17.79
CA GLY A 4 1.01 -5.50 16.64
C GLY A 4 -0.38 -5.02 16.19
N TYR A 5 -0.43 -3.98 15.36
CA TYR A 5 -1.69 -3.51 14.76
C TYR A 5 -2.01 -4.30 13.48
N ILE A 6 -3.26 -4.19 13.03
CA ILE A 6 -3.71 -4.67 11.72
C ILE A 6 -3.52 -3.53 10.72
N LEU A 7 -2.75 -3.76 9.67
CA LEU A 7 -2.55 -2.82 8.58
C LEU A 7 -3.38 -3.26 7.37
N ASN A 8 -4.43 -2.51 7.07
CA ASN A 8 -5.24 -2.72 5.86
C ASN A 8 -4.78 -1.73 4.79
N ILE A 9 -4.34 -2.24 3.65
CA ILE A 9 -3.81 -1.44 2.54
C ILE A 9 -4.73 -1.60 1.34
N ASP A 10 -5.34 -0.50 0.93
CA ASP A 10 -6.01 -0.42 -0.38
C ASP A 10 -5.03 0.16 -1.40
N LEU A 11 -4.76 -0.58 -2.49
CA LEU A 11 -3.77 -0.17 -3.49
C LEU A 11 -4.20 1.06 -4.28
N ASP A 12 -5.49 1.43 -4.26
CA ASP A 12 -6.00 2.67 -4.84
C ASP A 12 -5.45 3.94 -4.15
N TYR A 13 -4.81 3.80 -2.97
CA TYR A 13 -4.03 4.85 -2.33
C TYR A 13 -2.94 5.40 -3.25
N TRP A 14 -2.44 4.58 -4.18
CA TRP A 14 -1.49 4.99 -5.20
C TRP A 14 -2.14 5.29 -6.55
N SER A 15 -3.43 5.63 -6.60
CA SER A 15 -4.10 6.10 -7.82
C SER A 15 -3.46 7.41 -8.35
N GLU A 16 -3.86 7.82 -9.56
CA GLU A 16 -3.40 9.08 -10.14
C GLU A 16 -3.95 10.30 -9.38
N ASP A 17 -5.17 10.19 -8.86
CA ASP A 17 -5.84 11.26 -8.10
C ASP A 17 -5.08 11.61 -6.81
N LEU A 18 -4.35 10.65 -6.24
CA LEU A 18 -3.55 10.82 -5.02
C LEU A 18 -2.06 11.10 -5.30
N SER A 19 -1.68 11.33 -6.56
CA SER A 19 -0.29 11.54 -6.97
C SER A 19 0.35 12.84 -6.47
N TYR A 20 -0.43 13.74 -5.86
CA TYR A 20 0.10 14.89 -5.14
C TYR A 20 0.97 14.49 -3.93
N ILE A 21 0.78 13.26 -3.41
CA ILE A 21 1.69 12.66 -2.44
C ILE A 21 2.84 11.99 -3.20
N PRO A 22 4.10 12.38 -2.97
CA PRO A 22 5.23 11.77 -3.67
C PRO A 22 5.32 10.27 -3.41
N TRP A 23 5.38 9.48 -4.48
CA TRP A 23 5.40 8.00 -4.45
C TRP A 23 6.46 7.43 -3.48
N SER A 24 7.69 7.94 -3.55
CA SER A 24 8.78 7.49 -2.69
C SER A 24 8.51 7.73 -1.21
N LYS A 25 7.82 8.83 -0.87
CA LYS A 25 7.44 9.15 0.51
C LYS A 25 6.31 8.25 0.99
N SER A 26 5.28 8.03 0.17
CA SER A 26 4.14 7.19 0.55
C SER A 26 4.55 5.72 0.72
N ILE A 27 5.32 5.17 -0.22
CA ILE A 27 5.86 3.79 -0.11
C ILE A 27 6.73 3.63 1.14
N ALA A 28 7.69 4.53 1.38
CA ALA A 28 8.55 4.45 2.55
C ALA A 28 7.75 4.49 3.86
N ARG A 29 6.71 5.32 3.93
CA ARG A 29 5.84 5.43 5.11
C ARG A 29 5.02 4.16 5.34
N VAL A 30 4.41 3.61 4.28
CA VAL A 30 3.63 2.37 4.38
C VAL A 30 4.53 1.19 4.71
N ARG A 31 5.75 1.10 4.14
CA ARG A 31 6.72 0.06 4.49
C ARG A 31 7.12 0.10 5.97
N ALA A 32 7.38 1.28 6.53
CA ALA A 32 7.64 1.40 7.97
C ALA A 32 6.46 0.92 8.83
N LEU A 33 5.22 1.05 8.33
CA LEU A 33 4.06 0.46 9.00
C LEU A 33 3.95 -1.06 8.77
N PHE A 34 4.32 -1.52 7.58
CA PHE A 34 4.33 -2.92 7.19
C PHE A 34 5.21 -3.75 8.13
N ASP A 35 6.42 -3.26 8.44
CA ASP A 35 7.44 -3.95 9.25
C ASP A 35 7.04 -4.22 10.71
N HIS A 36 6.04 -3.50 11.23
CA HIS A 36 5.58 -3.61 12.62
C HIS A 36 4.14 -4.12 12.75
N ALA A 37 3.49 -4.43 11.63
CA ALA A 37 2.12 -4.95 11.62
C ALA A 37 2.08 -6.41 12.07
N GLY A 38 1.10 -6.75 12.92
CA GLY A 38 0.86 -8.15 13.33
C GLY A 38 0.05 -8.95 12.29
N LEU A 39 -0.73 -8.24 11.46
CA LEU A 39 -1.46 -8.77 10.31
C LEU A 39 -1.55 -7.68 9.24
N ILE A 40 -1.37 -8.08 7.99
CA ILE A 40 -1.47 -7.19 6.84
C ILE A 40 -2.53 -7.74 5.91
N THR A 41 -3.45 -6.88 5.50
CA THR A 41 -4.39 -7.18 4.42
C THR A 41 -4.14 -6.20 3.29
N ILE A 42 -4.23 -6.69 2.05
CA ILE A 42 -4.05 -5.89 0.85
C ILE A 42 -5.26 -6.13 -0.06
N ALA A 43 -5.87 -5.04 -0.51
CA ALA A 43 -6.99 -5.05 -1.43
C ALA A 43 -6.70 -4.14 -2.63
N THR A 44 -7.36 -4.42 -3.75
CA THR A 44 -7.31 -3.58 -4.95
C THR A 44 -8.61 -3.72 -5.71
N SER A 45 -8.91 -2.72 -6.53
CA SER A 45 -10.06 -2.72 -7.43
C SER A 45 -9.64 -2.21 -8.81
N PRO A 46 -10.14 -2.83 -9.90
CA PRO A 46 -9.87 -2.35 -11.26
C PRO A 46 -10.53 -1.00 -11.56
N SER A 47 -11.46 -0.53 -10.70
CA SER A 47 -12.24 0.68 -10.94
C SER A 47 -11.52 1.98 -10.56
N PHE A 48 -10.53 1.92 -9.67
CA PHE A 48 -9.91 3.12 -9.07
C PHE A 48 -8.43 3.31 -9.41
N ILE A 49 -7.75 2.24 -9.86
CA ILE A 49 -6.33 2.29 -10.18
C ILE A 49 -6.01 1.37 -11.37
N PRO A 50 -5.20 1.82 -12.34
CA PRO A 50 -4.70 0.93 -13.39
C PRO A 50 -3.92 -0.24 -12.78
N PHE A 51 -4.15 -1.46 -13.28
CA PHE A 51 -3.52 -2.66 -12.75
C PHE A 51 -1.99 -2.55 -12.69
N SER A 52 -1.35 -1.97 -13.70
CA SER A 52 0.11 -1.78 -13.73
C SER A 52 0.63 -0.94 -12.57
N ARG A 53 -0.14 0.06 -12.12
CA ARG A 53 0.21 0.96 -11.02
C ARG A 53 -0.02 0.29 -9.67
N ALA A 54 -1.13 -0.43 -9.52
CA ALA A 54 -1.37 -1.27 -8.33
C ALA A 54 -0.30 -2.36 -8.19
N TYR A 55 0.04 -3.04 -9.29
CA TYR A 55 1.08 -4.07 -9.32
C TYR A 55 2.44 -3.51 -8.90
N LYS A 56 2.81 -2.33 -9.40
CA LYS A 56 4.03 -1.63 -8.99
C LYS A 56 4.05 -1.33 -7.47
N ALA A 57 2.95 -0.82 -6.92
CA ALA A 57 2.85 -0.55 -5.49
C ALA A 57 2.99 -1.84 -4.67
N LEU A 58 2.31 -2.91 -5.09
CA LEU A 58 2.41 -4.22 -4.45
C LEU A 58 3.84 -4.78 -4.47
N GLU A 59 4.52 -4.75 -5.62
CA GLU A 59 5.92 -5.17 -5.72
C GLU A 59 6.84 -4.37 -4.79
N GLU A 60 6.67 -3.06 -4.70
CA GLU A 60 7.51 -2.21 -3.84
C GLU A 60 7.23 -2.39 -2.34
N LEU A 61 6.00 -2.76 -1.96
CA LEU A 61 5.64 -3.10 -0.58
C LEU A 61 6.20 -4.46 -0.15
N LEU A 62 6.22 -5.45 -1.04
CA LEU A 62 6.64 -6.82 -0.73
C LEU A 62 8.15 -7.07 -0.82
N LYS A 63 8.92 -6.12 -1.37
CA LYS A 63 10.39 -6.15 -1.37
C LYS A 63 10.97 -5.93 0.01
#